data_AF-A0A3M1TDC5-F1
#
_entry.id   AF-A0A3M1TDC5-F1
#
_cell.length_a   1.000
_cell.length_b   1.000
_cell.length_c   1.000
_cell.angle_alpha   90.00
_cell.angle_beta   90.00
_cell.angle_gamma   90.00
#
_symmetry.space_group_name_H-M   'P 1'
#
loop_
_entity.id
_entity.type
_entity.pdbx_description
1 polymer ?
#
loop_
_entity_poly.entity_id
_entity_poly.type
_entity_poly.pdbx_seq_one_letter_code
_entity_poly.pdbx_strand_id
1 'polypeptide(L)'
;RTRLRRALLGGGVGIAALCGFLLLLPRLRVRRRIEVDARQDLARLLRTVLTRPEAFGSLPELFRRRLLPTVSGPRLSLSAAVDLAREQRLYVTRLASEMGQAAQRRGVPLLDGRAPEVQAVASGLGAVDLDRFEALLARARTTPLTEAAEDVLREAGLFWAVRLARDLPSRIESLHLPRRGLLAEAPQAERVVLVDAALPWAAAGPAEVGDAPPVRAAAVFVFLEELVVALRLEGSLRARVLAAAGRRVLGEASTSCA
;
A
#
# COMPACT_ATOMS: atom_id res chain seq x y z
N ARG A 1 -1.56 16.65 98.01
CA ARG A 1 -1.43 17.65 96.91
C ARG A 1 -0.38 17.15 95.91
N THR A 2 -0.78 16.17 95.12
CA THR A 2 0.05 15.44 94.15
C THR A 2 -0.96 14.90 93.13
N ARG A 3 -0.62 14.93 91.83
CA ARG A 3 -1.45 14.63 90.65
C ARG A 3 -2.05 15.87 89.97
N LEU A 4 -1.26 16.61 89.19
CA LEU A 4 -1.75 17.30 87.98
C LEU A 4 -0.60 17.84 87.08
N ARG A 5 0.39 17.00 86.72
CA ARG A 5 1.52 17.43 85.85
C ARG A 5 2.02 16.38 84.85
N ARG A 6 1.17 15.47 84.39
CA ARG A 6 1.54 14.45 83.37
C ARG A 6 0.45 14.32 82.31
N ALA A 7 0.36 15.24 81.35
CA ALA A 7 -0.55 15.06 80.20
C ALA A 7 -0.19 15.84 78.92
N LEU A 8 0.96 16.53 78.81
CA LEU A 8 1.20 17.45 77.67
C LEU A 8 2.51 17.25 76.89
N LEU A 9 3.16 16.09 76.99
CA LEU A 9 4.45 15.82 76.33
C LEU A 9 4.46 14.62 75.37
N GLY A 10 3.29 14.11 74.96
CA GLY A 10 3.16 12.91 74.13
C GLY A 10 2.77 13.11 72.66
N GLY A 11 2.41 14.34 72.23
CA GLY A 11 1.79 14.57 70.91
C GLY A 11 2.71 15.11 69.81
N GLY A 12 3.88 15.66 70.14
CA GLY A 12 4.70 16.43 69.19
C GLY A 12 5.64 15.61 68.30
N VAL A 13 6.04 14.41 68.73
CA VAL A 13 7.13 13.67 68.07
C VAL A 13 6.64 12.83 66.87
N GLY A 14 5.36 12.41 66.88
CA GLY A 14 4.79 11.62 65.77
C GLY A 14 4.58 12.41 64.48
N ILE A 15 4.19 13.69 64.57
CA ILE A 15 3.85 14.52 63.40
C ILE A 15 5.11 15.02 62.70
N ALA A 16 6.18 15.35 63.43
CA ALA A 16 7.45 15.77 62.84
C ALA A 16 8.14 14.62 62.07
N ALA A 17 8.06 13.39 62.56
CA ALA A 17 8.60 12.21 61.88
C ALA A 17 7.81 11.86 60.60
N LEU A 18 6.47 12.00 60.62
CA LEU A 18 5.62 11.73 59.45
C LEU A 18 5.80 12.79 58.35
N CYS A 19 5.92 14.08 58.70
CA CYS A 19 6.20 15.15 57.75
C CYS A 19 7.61 15.07 57.16
N GLY A 20 8.61 14.66 57.94
CA GLY A 20 9.97 14.42 57.43
C GLY A 20 10.01 13.27 56.40
N PHE A 21 9.28 12.19 56.66
CA PHE A 21 9.19 11.04 55.75
C PHE A 21 8.42 11.35 54.46
N LEU A 22 7.34 12.14 54.54
CA LEU A 22 6.57 12.61 53.37
C LEU A 22 7.35 13.61 52.50
N LEU A 23 8.23 14.42 53.09
CA LEU A 23 9.09 15.36 52.35
C LEU A 23 10.35 14.71 51.76
N LEU A 24 10.67 13.46 52.11
CA LEU A 24 11.77 12.68 51.53
C LEU A 24 11.34 11.85 50.31
N LEU A 25 10.04 11.59 50.13
CA LEU A 25 9.50 10.83 49.00
C LEU A 25 9.61 11.50 47.60
N PRO A 26 9.57 12.84 47.42
CA PRO A 26 9.67 13.42 46.07
C PRO A 26 11.10 13.49 45.52
N ARG A 27 12.13 13.11 46.30
CA ARG A 27 13.53 13.05 45.86
C ARG A 27 13.96 11.71 45.28
N LEU A 28 13.11 10.68 45.39
CA LEU A 28 13.19 9.50 44.54
C LEU A 28 12.61 9.85 43.16
N ARG A 29 13.22 10.83 42.49
CA ARG A 29 13.09 10.97 41.04
C ARG A 29 13.71 9.71 40.47
N VAL A 30 12.87 8.70 40.27
CA VAL A 30 13.11 7.59 39.37
C VAL A 30 13.48 8.26 38.06
N ARG A 31 14.79 8.37 37.80
CA ARG A 31 15.34 8.60 36.46
C ARG A 31 14.93 7.38 35.67
N ARG A 32 13.65 7.34 35.26
CA ARG A 32 13.20 6.50 34.16
C ARG A 32 14.03 7.00 32.99
N ARG A 33 15.11 6.28 32.70
CA ARG A 33 15.69 6.27 31.37
C ARG A 33 14.58 5.71 30.50
N ILE A 34 13.76 6.62 29.98
CA ILE A 34 12.93 6.32 28.82
C ILE A 34 13.96 6.14 27.73
N GLU A 35 14.39 4.89 27.55
CA GLU A 35 15.12 4.48 26.37
C GLU A 35 14.12 4.59 25.23
N VAL A 36 14.04 5.80 24.70
CA VAL A 36 13.21 6.13 23.56
C VAL A 36 13.76 5.32 22.39
N ASP A 37 13.00 4.33 21.95
CA ASP A 37 13.33 3.59 20.75
C ASP A 37 13.26 4.56 19.55
N ALA A 38 14.43 5.08 19.17
CA ALA A 38 14.57 6.11 18.15
C ALA A 38 13.93 5.72 16.81
N ARG A 39 13.78 4.41 16.53
CA ARG A 39 13.12 3.92 15.32
C ARG A 39 11.60 4.02 15.40
N GLN A 40 11.02 3.69 16.56
CA GLN A 40 9.58 3.84 16.77
C GLN A 40 9.18 5.31 16.76
N ASP A 41 10.01 6.17 17.32
CA ASP A 41 9.81 7.61 17.29
C ASP A 41 9.90 8.18 15.87
N LEU A 42 10.87 7.70 15.07
CA LEU A 42 10.96 8.07 13.66
C LEU A 42 9.72 7.61 12.87
N ALA A 43 9.25 6.38 13.08
CA ALA A 43 8.05 5.87 12.41
C ALA A 43 6.81 6.70 12.74
N ARG A 44 6.64 7.09 14.02
CA ARG A 44 5.56 7.99 14.46
C ARG A 44 5.68 9.37 13.80
N LEU A 45 6.88 9.95 13.84
CA LEU A 45 7.18 11.24 13.22
C LEU A 45 6.84 11.24 11.73
N LEU A 46 7.32 10.25 10.98
CA LEU A 46 7.06 10.14 9.53
C LEU A 46 5.57 9.96 9.23
N ARG A 47 4.85 9.20 10.06
CA ARG A 47 3.39 9.07 9.92
C ARG A 47 2.69 10.41 10.12
N THR A 48 3.09 11.18 11.13
CA THR A 48 2.52 12.52 11.38
C THR A 48 2.86 13.50 10.25
N VAL A 49 4.07 13.42 9.69
CA VAL A 49 4.48 14.22 8.53
C VAL A 49 3.62 13.94 7.32
N LEU A 50 3.29 12.67 7.07
CA LEU A 50 2.45 12.28 5.93
C LEU A 50 0.98 12.68 6.10
N THR A 51 0.48 12.75 7.33
CA THR A 51 -0.92 13.15 7.59
C THR A 51 -1.13 14.66 7.70
N ARG A 52 -0.11 15.41 8.11
CA ARG A 52 -0.15 16.88 8.27
C ARG A 52 1.13 17.53 7.72
N PRO A 53 1.36 17.50 6.41
CA PRO A 53 2.60 17.99 5.81
C PRO A 53 2.85 19.48 6.10
N GLU A 54 1.79 20.29 6.18
CA GLU A 54 1.85 21.73 6.48
C GLU A 54 2.45 22.04 7.86
N ALA A 55 2.28 21.15 8.85
CA ALA A 55 2.84 21.32 10.19
C ALA A 55 4.37 21.21 10.21
N PHE A 56 4.97 20.66 9.15
CA PHE A 56 6.41 20.45 9.01
C PHE A 56 7.03 21.33 7.93
N GLY A 57 6.34 22.38 7.47
CA GLY A 57 6.84 23.29 6.44
C GLY A 57 8.17 23.98 6.78
N SER A 58 8.50 24.10 8.07
CA SER A 58 9.77 24.64 8.57
C SER A 58 10.93 23.63 8.58
N LEU A 59 10.69 22.35 8.28
CA LEU A 59 11.68 21.26 8.37
C LEU A 59 11.90 20.56 7.01
N PRO A 60 12.35 21.28 5.96
CA PRO A 60 12.56 20.70 4.63
C PRO A 60 13.60 19.56 4.61
N GLU A 61 14.54 19.58 5.56
CA GLU A 61 15.56 18.54 5.69
C GLU A 61 14.99 17.16 6.03
N LEU A 62 13.81 17.08 6.66
CA LEU A 62 13.15 15.82 6.93
C LEU A 62 12.72 15.12 5.63
N PHE A 63 12.37 15.90 4.61
CA PHE A 63 11.98 15.39 3.30
C PHE A 63 13.17 14.98 2.43
N ARG A 64 14.31 15.68 2.57
CA ARG A 64 15.51 15.49 1.74
C ARG A 64 16.49 14.47 2.30
N ARG A 65 16.56 14.32 3.63
CA ARG A 65 17.43 13.33 4.26
C ARG A 65 17.00 11.91 3.88
N ARG A 66 18.01 11.07 3.64
CA ARG A 66 17.85 9.67 3.26
C ARG A 66 17.53 8.80 4.48
N LEU A 67 16.29 8.89 4.95
CA LEU A 67 15.84 8.27 6.18
C LEU A 67 15.33 6.85 6.00
N LEU A 68 14.90 6.46 4.80
CA LEU A 68 14.19 5.21 4.58
C LEU A 68 15.16 4.08 4.16
N PRO A 69 15.33 3.03 4.98
CA PRO A 69 16.05 1.83 4.57
C PRO A 69 15.53 1.26 3.26
N THR A 70 16.46 0.94 2.36
CA THR A 70 16.19 0.10 1.19
C THR A 70 16.78 -1.28 1.41
N VAL A 71 16.24 -2.26 0.71
CA VAL A 71 16.73 -3.64 0.72
C VAL A 71 18.14 -3.73 0.15
N SER A 72 18.43 -2.92 -0.86
CA SER A 72 19.76 -2.79 -1.47
C SER A 72 20.00 -1.35 -1.91
N GLY A 73 21.27 -0.93 -1.88
CA GLY A 73 21.68 0.39 -2.32
C GLY A 73 21.48 1.48 -1.26
N PRO A 74 21.43 2.76 -1.67
CA PRO A 74 21.32 3.86 -0.73
C PRO A 74 19.90 3.98 -0.16
N ARG A 75 19.81 4.45 1.10
CA ARG A 75 18.55 4.85 1.73
C ARG A 75 17.82 5.89 0.88
N LEU A 76 16.48 5.83 0.86
CA LEU A 76 15.64 6.81 0.16
C LEU A 76 15.28 7.98 1.06
N SER A 77 15.11 9.16 0.47
CA SER A 77 14.48 10.29 1.13
C SER A 77 12.96 10.19 1.06
N LEU A 78 12.25 10.91 1.93
CA LEU A 78 10.79 10.94 1.88
C LEU A 78 10.29 11.60 0.59
N SER A 79 10.98 12.63 0.08
CA SER A 79 10.65 13.25 -1.20
C SER A 79 10.74 12.24 -2.36
N ALA A 80 11.83 11.47 -2.43
CA ALA A 80 12.00 10.44 -3.45
C ALA A 80 10.93 9.34 -3.33
N ALA A 81 10.53 8.98 -2.11
CA ALA A 81 9.44 8.03 -1.91
C ALA A 81 8.09 8.58 -2.38
N VAL A 82 7.80 9.88 -2.15
CA VAL A 82 6.60 10.55 -2.66
C VAL A 82 6.60 10.58 -4.19
N ASP A 83 7.73 10.90 -4.82
CA ASP A 83 7.85 10.93 -6.28
C ASP A 83 7.63 9.53 -6.88
N LEU A 84 8.27 8.50 -6.30
CA LEU A 84 8.01 7.11 -6.68
C LEU A 84 6.55 6.68 -6.46
N ALA A 85 5.90 7.13 -5.38
CA ALA A 85 4.49 6.81 -5.12
C ALA A 85 3.56 7.47 -6.14
N ARG A 86 3.82 8.72 -6.52
CA ARG A 86 3.09 9.44 -7.58
C ARG A 86 3.22 8.72 -8.92
N GLU A 87 4.40 8.19 -9.22
CA GLU A 87 4.64 7.37 -10.40
C GLU A 87 4.11 5.92 -10.28
N GLN A 88 3.49 5.56 -9.15
CA GLN A 88 3.00 4.20 -8.84
C GLN A 88 4.13 3.13 -8.87
N ARG A 89 5.33 3.55 -8.48
CA ARG A 89 6.59 2.79 -8.50
C ARG A 89 7.26 2.70 -7.13
N LEU A 90 6.53 2.96 -6.05
CA LEU A 90 7.01 2.77 -4.69
C LEU A 90 6.72 1.33 -4.26
N TYR A 91 7.78 0.56 -3.99
CA TYR A 91 7.68 -0.85 -3.64
C TYR A 91 8.27 -1.12 -2.26
N VAL A 92 7.70 -2.09 -1.57
CA VAL A 92 8.21 -2.65 -0.32
C VAL A 92 8.29 -4.17 -0.42
N THR A 93 9.31 -4.76 0.19
CA THR A 93 9.45 -6.22 0.29
C THR A 93 10.30 -6.57 1.51
N ARG A 94 10.13 -7.79 2.02
CA ARG A 94 10.98 -8.44 3.02
C ARG A 94 11.93 -9.45 2.39
N LEU A 95 11.99 -9.49 1.05
CA LEU A 95 12.69 -10.48 0.22
C LEU A 95 12.23 -11.92 0.47
N ALA A 96 10.95 -12.13 0.73
CA ALA A 96 10.40 -13.47 0.90
C ALA A 96 10.02 -14.11 -0.45
N SER A 97 9.92 -13.30 -1.51
CA SER A 97 9.26 -13.65 -2.76
C SER A 97 10.21 -13.54 -3.96
N GLU A 98 9.99 -14.35 -5.01
CA GLU A 98 10.81 -14.30 -6.23
C GLU A 98 10.67 -12.97 -6.96
N MET A 99 9.49 -12.34 -6.91
CA MET A 99 9.26 -11.00 -7.43
C MET A 99 10.11 -9.95 -6.72
N GLY A 100 10.19 -10.00 -5.38
CA GLY A 100 11.06 -9.13 -4.59
C GLY A 100 12.54 -9.31 -4.94
N GLN A 101 12.99 -10.56 -5.04
CA GLN A 101 14.36 -10.89 -5.45
C GLN A 101 14.67 -10.46 -6.89
N ALA A 102 13.74 -10.68 -7.83
CA ALA A 102 13.90 -10.27 -9.23
C ALA A 102 13.97 -8.75 -9.37
N ALA A 103 13.13 -8.01 -8.64
CA ALA A 103 13.17 -6.55 -8.58
C ALA A 103 14.50 -6.05 -8.02
N GLN A 104 15.03 -6.69 -6.97
CA GLN A 104 16.34 -6.38 -6.40
C GLN A 104 17.47 -6.61 -7.42
N ARG A 105 17.51 -7.78 -8.07
CA ARG A 105 18.50 -8.12 -9.12
C ARG A 105 18.49 -7.11 -10.27
N ARG A 106 17.33 -6.51 -10.55
CA ARG A 106 17.13 -5.52 -11.61
C ARG A 106 17.35 -4.08 -11.16
N GLY A 107 17.80 -3.85 -9.92
CA GLY A 107 18.09 -2.51 -9.40
C GLY A 107 16.85 -1.63 -9.24
N VAL A 108 15.67 -2.21 -9.05
CA VAL A 108 14.47 -1.46 -8.68
C VAL A 108 14.67 -0.94 -7.25
N PRO A 109 14.37 0.35 -6.95
CA PRO A 109 14.38 0.82 -5.57
C PRO A 109 13.31 0.11 -4.73
N LEU A 110 13.75 -0.65 -3.72
CA LEU A 110 12.89 -1.44 -2.84
C LEU A 110 13.07 -0.97 -1.41
N LEU A 111 11.99 -0.53 -0.75
CA LEU A 111 12.01 -0.24 0.67
C LEU A 111 12.10 -1.53 1.49
N ASP A 112 12.91 -1.54 2.55
CA ASP A 112 13.02 -2.70 3.44
C ASP A 112 11.80 -2.79 4.37
N GLY A 113 10.89 -3.70 4.05
CA GLY A 113 9.64 -3.91 4.79
C GLY A 113 9.81 -4.45 6.21
N ARG A 114 11.04 -4.74 6.65
CA ARG A 114 11.36 -5.13 8.04
C ARG A 114 11.52 -3.91 8.95
N ALA A 115 11.79 -2.72 8.39
CA ALA A 115 11.98 -1.50 9.15
C ALA A 115 10.64 -0.82 9.52
N PRO A 116 10.40 -0.46 10.80
CA PRO A 116 9.17 0.21 11.22
C PRO A 116 8.92 1.56 10.51
N GLU A 117 9.98 2.34 10.28
CA GLU A 117 9.89 3.61 9.55
C GLU A 117 9.42 3.44 8.10
N VAL A 118 9.84 2.35 7.46
CA VAL A 118 9.38 1.98 6.11
C VAL A 118 7.92 1.60 6.13
N GLN A 119 7.48 0.78 7.09
CA GLN A 119 6.08 0.35 7.17
C GLN A 119 5.13 1.54 7.33
N ALA A 120 5.51 2.53 8.15
CA ALA A 120 4.73 3.76 8.32
C ALA A 120 4.61 4.54 7.00
N VAL A 121 5.71 4.70 6.28
CA VAL A 121 5.72 5.43 4.99
C VAL A 121 5.03 4.65 3.88
N ALA A 122 5.31 3.36 3.76
CA ALA A 122 4.71 2.45 2.79
C ALA A 122 3.18 2.45 2.92
N SER A 123 2.65 2.36 4.15
CA SER A 123 1.21 2.42 4.38
C SER A 123 0.63 3.80 4.07
N GLY A 124 1.33 4.90 4.40
CA GLY A 124 0.85 6.25 4.16
C GLY A 124 0.88 6.68 2.69
N LEU A 125 1.86 6.19 1.92
CA LEU A 125 2.05 6.51 0.50
C LEU A 125 1.45 5.46 -0.45
N GLY A 126 0.87 4.38 0.07
CA GLY A 126 0.29 3.32 -0.76
C GLY A 126 1.36 2.53 -1.53
N ALA A 127 2.51 2.26 -0.94
CA ALA A 127 3.53 1.43 -1.56
C ALA A 127 3.01 0.02 -1.81
N VAL A 128 3.39 -0.58 -2.94
CA VAL A 128 3.00 -1.95 -3.28
C VAL A 128 3.93 -2.93 -2.57
N ASP A 129 3.34 -3.79 -1.74
CA ASP A 129 4.03 -4.92 -1.12
C ASP A 129 4.19 -6.05 -2.15
N LEU A 130 5.42 -6.26 -2.62
CA LEU A 130 5.71 -7.25 -3.66
C LEU A 130 5.51 -8.69 -3.17
N ASP A 131 5.78 -8.96 -1.89
CA ASP A 131 5.61 -10.31 -1.35
C ASP A 131 4.12 -10.66 -1.28
N ARG A 132 3.31 -9.69 -0.82
CA ARG A 132 1.85 -9.82 -0.80
C ARG A 132 1.28 -9.90 -2.22
N PHE A 133 1.74 -9.05 -3.13
CA PHE A 133 1.25 -9.01 -4.50
C PHE A 133 1.56 -10.31 -5.24
N GLU A 134 2.74 -10.90 -5.04
CA GLU A 134 3.07 -12.22 -5.60
C GLU A 134 2.16 -13.32 -5.06
N ALA A 135 1.86 -13.31 -3.75
CA ALA A 135 0.92 -14.26 -3.16
C ALA A 135 -0.53 -14.06 -3.66
N LEU A 136 -0.91 -12.85 -4.08
CA LEU A 136 -2.19 -12.59 -4.75
C LEU A 136 -2.15 -13.06 -6.22
N LEU A 137 -1.04 -12.84 -6.90
CA LEU A 137 -0.84 -13.25 -8.28
C LEU A 137 -0.83 -14.78 -8.45
N ALA A 138 -0.20 -15.51 -7.53
CA ALA A 138 -0.10 -16.98 -7.56
C ALA A 138 -1.48 -17.68 -7.47
N ARG A 139 -2.50 -17.01 -6.93
CA ARG A 139 -3.89 -17.50 -6.88
C ARG A 139 -4.80 -16.83 -7.92
N ALA A 140 -4.25 -15.89 -8.68
CA ALA A 140 -4.98 -15.21 -9.72
C ALA A 140 -5.10 -16.13 -10.94
N ARG A 141 -6.20 -15.99 -11.69
CA ARG A 141 -6.48 -16.79 -12.87
C ARG A 141 -6.76 -15.90 -14.06
N THR A 142 -6.31 -16.37 -15.21
CA THR A 142 -6.76 -15.87 -16.50
C THR A 142 -8.12 -16.48 -16.83
N THR A 143 -9.01 -15.70 -17.41
CA THR A 143 -10.29 -16.15 -17.96
C THR A 143 -10.45 -15.66 -19.39
N PRO A 144 -11.33 -16.28 -20.21
CA PRO A 144 -11.66 -15.79 -21.55
C PRO A 144 -12.09 -14.32 -21.61
N LEU A 145 -12.70 -13.80 -20.52
CA LEU A 145 -13.07 -12.39 -20.38
C LEU A 145 -11.83 -11.52 -20.19
N THR A 146 -10.90 -11.90 -19.31
CA THR A 146 -9.67 -11.12 -19.08
C THR A 146 -8.75 -11.17 -20.28
N GLU A 147 -8.65 -12.29 -21.01
CA GLU A 147 -7.87 -12.37 -22.26
C GLU A 147 -8.44 -11.44 -23.33
N ALA A 148 -9.76 -11.47 -23.54
CA ALA A 148 -10.39 -10.57 -24.49
C ALA A 148 -10.23 -9.10 -24.10
N ALA A 149 -10.27 -8.78 -22.81
CA ALA A 149 -9.96 -7.45 -22.31
C ALA A 149 -8.49 -7.06 -22.55
N GLU A 150 -7.53 -7.97 -22.35
CA GLU A 150 -6.11 -7.74 -22.68
C GLU A 150 -5.89 -7.48 -24.16
N ASP A 151 -6.61 -8.16 -25.03
CA ASP A 151 -6.51 -7.93 -26.47
C ASP A 151 -6.98 -6.52 -26.85
N VAL A 152 -8.09 -6.06 -26.25
CA VAL A 152 -8.55 -4.68 -26.44
C VAL A 152 -7.55 -3.67 -25.87
N LEU A 153 -6.98 -3.94 -24.70
CA LEU A 153 -5.95 -3.09 -24.11
C LEU A 153 -4.72 -3.00 -25.03
N ARG A 154 -4.30 -4.12 -25.64
CA ARG A 154 -3.20 -4.18 -26.60
C ARG A 154 -3.49 -3.38 -27.87
N GLU A 155 -4.71 -3.46 -28.40
CA GLU A 155 -5.17 -2.60 -29.51
C GLU A 155 -5.13 -1.10 -29.16
N ALA A 156 -5.36 -0.76 -27.89
CA ALA A 156 -5.21 0.60 -27.37
C ALA A 156 -3.74 0.99 -27.07
N GLY A 157 -2.77 0.11 -27.37
CA GLY A 157 -1.35 0.31 -27.13
C GLY A 157 -0.92 0.12 -25.68
N LEU A 158 -1.69 -0.62 -24.88
CA LEU A 158 -1.44 -0.88 -23.46
C LEU A 158 -1.10 -2.35 -23.24
N PHE A 159 0.10 -2.61 -22.72
CA PHE A 159 0.58 -3.96 -22.45
C PHE A 159 0.28 -4.34 -20.99
N TRP A 160 -1.00 -4.52 -20.69
CA TRP A 160 -1.43 -4.87 -19.33
C TRP A 160 -1.78 -6.35 -19.25
N ALA A 161 -1.43 -7.00 -18.13
CA ALA A 161 -1.95 -8.31 -17.80
C ALA A 161 -3.08 -8.14 -16.78
N VAL A 162 -4.27 -8.66 -17.08
CA VAL A 162 -5.46 -8.59 -16.23
C VAL A 162 -5.79 -10.00 -15.75
N ARG A 163 -5.95 -10.17 -14.45
CA ARG A 163 -6.24 -11.47 -13.84
C ARG A 163 -7.37 -11.31 -12.82
N LEU A 164 -8.15 -12.37 -12.64
CA LEU A 164 -9.13 -12.45 -11.56
C LEU A 164 -8.52 -13.11 -10.34
N ALA A 165 -8.69 -12.53 -9.16
CA ALA A 165 -8.24 -13.09 -7.89
C ALA A 165 -9.38 -13.02 -6.86
N ARG A 166 -9.33 -13.86 -5.83
CA ARG A 166 -10.25 -13.80 -4.68
C ARG A 166 -9.57 -13.19 -3.47
N ASP A 167 -10.37 -12.64 -2.58
CA ASP A 167 -9.94 -12.08 -1.29
C ASP A 167 -8.89 -10.98 -1.46
N LEU A 168 -9.13 -10.08 -2.42
CA LEU A 168 -8.27 -8.93 -2.61
C LEU A 168 -8.48 -7.91 -1.46
N PRO A 169 -7.42 -7.23 -0.99
CA PRO A 169 -7.54 -6.19 0.04
C PRO A 169 -8.41 -5.02 -0.41
N SER A 170 -8.47 -4.78 -1.72
CA SER A 170 -9.30 -3.81 -2.39
C SER A 170 -9.91 -4.45 -3.65
N ARG A 171 -10.98 -3.86 -4.21
CA ARG A 171 -11.64 -4.42 -5.40
C ARG A 171 -10.68 -4.62 -6.58
N ILE A 172 -9.65 -3.79 -6.69
CA ILE A 172 -8.63 -3.86 -7.73
C ILE A 172 -7.26 -3.55 -7.12
N GLU A 173 -6.32 -4.46 -7.30
CA GLU A 173 -4.91 -4.22 -7.00
C GLU A 173 -4.15 -4.06 -8.33
N SER A 174 -3.18 -3.15 -8.38
CA SER A 174 -2.38 -2.97 -9.59
C SER A 174 -0.91 -2.76 -9.27
N LEU A 175 -0.06 -3.39 -10.09
CA LEU A 175 1.38 -3.30 -10.02
C LEU A 175 1.91 -2.77 -11.35
N HIS A 176 2.55 -1.61 -11.33
CA HIS A 176 3.34 -1.15 -12.47
C HIS A 176 4.68 -1.87 -12.49
N LEU A 177 5.12 -2.28 -13.67
CA LEU A 177 6.37 -2.97 -13.89
C LEU A 177 7.34 -2.01 -14.60
N PRO A 178 8.26 -1.36 -13.87
CA PRO A 178 9.15 -0.34 -14.44
C PRO A 178 10.17 -0.93 -15.41
N ARG A 179 10.33 -2.26 -15.42
CA ARG A 179 11.18 -3.01 -16.33
C ARG A 179 10.45 -4.30 -16.74
N ARG A 180 10.28 -4.51 -18.04
CA ARG A 180 9.72 -5.73 -18.64
C ARG A 180 10.45 -6.98 -18.15
N GLY A 181 9.73 -8.04 -17.81
CA GLY A 181 10.29 -9.32 -17.35
C GLY A 181 10.45 -9.45 -15.84
N LEU A 182 9.90 -8.54 -15.03
CA LEU A 182 9.79 -8.75 -13.58
C LEU A 182 8.88 -9.94 -13.24
N LEU A 183 7.96 -10.27 -14.15
CA LEU A 183 7.11 -11.45 -14.09
C LEU A 183 7.52 -12.43 -15.19
N ALA A 184 7.74 -13.69 -14.81
CA ALA A 184 8.04 -14.75 -15.76
C ALA A 184 6.83 -15.06 -16.67
N GLU A 185 5.62 -15.07 -16.09
CA GLU A 185 4.37 -15.41 -16.79
C GLU A 185 3.84 -14.29 -17.71
N ALA A 186 4.32 -13.06 -17.51
CA ALA A 186 3.89 -11.88 -18.27
C ALA A 186 5.10 -10.99 -18.60
N PRO A 187 6.08 -11.47 -19.38
CA PRO A 187 7.37 -10.80 -19.53
C PRO A 187 7.25 -9.47 -20.28
N GLN A 188 6.22 -9.31 -21.09
CA GLN A 188 5.95 -8.09 -21.86
C GLN A 188 5.03 -7.11 -21.14
N ALA A 189 4.40 -7.51 -20.04
CA ALA A 189 3.48 -6.65 -19.32
C ALA A 189 4.22 -5.47 -18.67
N GLU A 190 3.63 -4.29 -18.84
CA GLU A 190 4.06 -3.04 -18.20
C GLU A 190 3.24 -2.75 -16.94
N ARG A 191 2.07 -3.39 -16.82
CA ARG A 191 1.22 -3.33 -15.64
C ARG A 191 0.51 -4.66 -15.45
N VAL A 192 0.38 -5.11 -14.21
CA VAL A 192 -0.50 -6.21 -13.84
C VAL A 192 -1.64 -5.68 -12.99
N VAL A 193 -2.85 -6.08 -13.33
CA VAL A 193 -4.08 -5.68 -12.64
C VAL A 193 -4.79 -6.92 -12.16
N LEU A 194 -4.97 -7.02 -10.86
CA LEU A 194 -5.76 -8.07 -10.21
C LEU A 194 -7.13 -7.49 -9.90
N VAL A 195 -8.16 -8.17 -10.36
CA VAL A 195 -9.56 -7.79 -10.19
C VAL A 195 -10.25 -8.80 -9.28
N ASP A 196 -11.01 -8.33 -8.30
CA ASP A 196 -11.73 -9.22 -7.38
C ASP A 196 -12.81 -10.00 -8.14
N ALA A 197 -12.73 -11.32 -8.08
CA ALA A 197 -13.69 -12.24 -8.69
C ALA A 197 -15.09 -12.17 -8.04
N ALA A 198 -15.22 -11.54 -6.86
CA ALA A 198 -16.51 -11.29 -6.23
C ALA A 198 -17.28 -10.11 -6.88
N LEU A 199 -16.67 -9.34 -7.79
CA LEU A 199 -17.37 -8.28 -8.49
C LEU A 199 -18.47 -8.86 -9.39
N PRO A 200 -19.68 -8.27 -9.42
CA PRO A 200 -20.82 -8.84 -10.14
C PRO A 200 -20.53 -9.16 -11.60
N TRP A 201 -19.79 -8.29 -12.29
CA TRP A 201 -19.39 -8.45 -13.68
C TRP A 201 -18.20 -9.39 -13.90
N ALA A 202 -17.44 -9.72 -12.85
CA ALA A 202 -16.37 -10.72 -12.89
C ALA A 202 -16.90 -12.12 -12.53
N ALA A 203 -17.98 -12.18 -11.74
CA ALA A 203 -18.68 -13.40 -11.33
C ALA A 203 -19.56 -13.97 -12.44
N ALA A 204 -20.12 -13.10 -13.30
CA ALA A 204 -20.73 -13.47 -14.58
C ALA A 204 -19.63 -13.99 -15.52
N GLY A 205 -19.11 -15.17 -15.21
CA GLY A 205 -18.04 -15.79 -15.96
C GLY A 205 -18.48 -16.13 -17.39
N PRO A 206 -17.53 -16.54 -18.25
CA PRO A 206 -17.82 -16.97 -19.62
C PRO A 206 -18.82 -18.14 -19.71
N ALA A 207 -19.06 -18.87 -18.62
CA ALA A 207 -20.10 -19.91 -18.58
C ALA A 207 -21.54 -19.34 -18.61
N GLU A 208 -21.74 -18.10 -18.18
CA GLU A 208 -23.06 -17.42 -18.20
C GLU A 208 -23.15 -16.42 -19.36
N VAL A 209 -22.02 -15.77 -19.70
CA VAL A 209 -21.88 -14.92 -20.88
C VAL A 209 -21.63 -15.85 -22.07
N GLY A 210 -22.70 -16.45 -22.60
CA GLY A 210 -22.61 -17.46 -23.65
C GLY A 210 -21.65 -17.08 -24.79
N ASP A 211 -21.03 -18.08 -25.42
CA ASP A 211 -19.97 -17.93 -26.44
C ASP A 211 -20.41 -17.16 -27.72
N ALA A 212 -21.66 -16.71 -27.79
CA ALA A 212 -22.14 -15.86 -28.87
C ALA A 212 -21.32 -14.55 -28.92
N PRO A 213 -20.66 -14.25 -30.06
CA PRO A 213 -19.76 -13.10 -30.20
C PRO A 213 -20.32 -11.78 -29.62
N PRO A 214 -21.52 -11.29 -30.03
CA PRO A 214 -21.98 -9.97 -29.60
C PRO A 214 -22.16 -9.84 -28.08
N VAL A 215 -22.50 -10.94 -27.40
CA VAL A 215 -22.65 -10.98 -25.93
C VAL A 215 -21.27 -10.88 -25.26
N ARG A 216 -20.26 -11.58 -25.80
CA ARG A 216 -18.89 -11.52 -25.32
C ARG A 216 -18.28 -10.12 -25.48
N ALA A 217 -18.42 -9.48 -26.63
CA ALA A 217 -17.91 -8.13 -26.84
C ALA A 217 -18.56 -7.11 -25.90
N ALA A 218 -19.88 -7.20 -25.68
CA ALA A 218 -20.58 -6.34 -24.73
C ALA A 218 -20.08 -6.55 -23.29
N ALA A 219 -19.86 -7.80 -22.87
CA ALA A 219 -19.31 -8.10 -21.55
C ALA A 219 -17.89 -7.54 -21.37
N VAL A 220 -17.03 -7.64 -22.40
CA VAL A 220 -15.69 -7.05 -22.40
C VAL A 220 -15.75 -5.52 -22.30
N PHE A 221 -16.69 -4.88 -23.00
CA PHE A 221 -16.89 -3.43 -22.92
C PHE A 221 -17.24 -2.99 -21.49
N VAL A 222 -18.24 -3.63 -20.87
CA VAL A 222 -18.66 -3.32 -19.50
C VAL A 222 -17.52 -3.58 -18.50
N PHE A 223 -16.83 -4.72 -18.65
CA PHE A 223 -15.65 -5.04 -17.84
C PHE A 223 -14.59 -3.94 -17.92
N LEU A 224 -14.27 -3.48 -19.14
CA LEU A 224 -13.27 -2.43 -19.34
C LEU A 224 -13.75 -1.07 -18.85
N GLU A 225 -15.03 -0.74 -18.97
CA GLU A 225 -15.61 0.49 -18.41
C GLU A 225 -15.44 0.55 -16.89
N GLU A 226 -15.79 -0.52 -16.20
CA GLU A 226 -15.61 -0.63 -14.76
C GLU A 226 -14.13 -0.61 -14.37
N LEU A 227 -13.28 -1.28 -15.14
CA LEU A 227 -11.84 -1.29 -14.92
C LEU A 227 -11.22 0.12 -15.06
N VAL A 228 -11.58 0.87 -16.10
CA VAL A 228 -11.03 2.23 -16.29
C VAL A 228 -11.52 3.20 -15.23
N VAL A 229 -12.75 3.04 -14.73
CA VAL A 229 -13.28 3.83 -13.60
C VAL A 229 -12.54 3.51 -12.32
N ALA A 230 -12.39 2.23 -12.00
CA ALA A 230 -11.74 1.79 -10.77
C ALA A 230 -10.24 2.11 -10.75
N LEU A 231 -9.57 2.04 -11.90
CA LEU A 231 -8.18 2.49 -12.05
C LEU A 231 -8.03 4.01 -12.21
N ARG A 232 -9.14 4.76 -12.24
CA ARG A 232 -9.19 6.22 -12.42
C ARG A 232 -8.40 6.68 -13.64
N LEU A 233 -8.57 6.00 -14.77
CA LEU A 233 -7.97 6.44 -16.02
C LEU A 233 -8.72 7.67 -16.52
N GLU A 234 -7.98 8.73 -16.85
CA GLU A 234 -8.56 10.00 -17.28
C GLU A 234 -8.21 10.34 -18.74
N GLY A 235 -8.97 11.27 -19.29
CA GLY A 235 -8.70 11.92 -20.58
C GLY A 235 -8.55 10.94 -21.75
N SER A 236 -7.47 11.14 -22.52
CA SER A 236 -7.20 10.42 -23.76
C SER A 236 -7.01 8.91 -23.56
N LEU A 237 -6.48 8.49 -22.41
CA LEU A 237 -6.24 7.08 -22.12
C LEU A 237 -7.56 6.31 -22.00
N ARG A 238 -8.50 6.82 -21.19
CA ARG A 238 -9.84 6.24 -21.05
C ARG A 238 -10.57 6.18 -22.39
N ALA A 239 -10.55 7.28 -23.14
CA ALA A 239 -11.19 7.35 -24.44
C ALA A 239 -10.65 6.32 -25.43
N ARG A 240 -9.32 6.11 -25.49
CA ARG A 240 -8.71 5.10 -26.36
C ARG A 240 -9.15 3.68 -26.02
N VAL A 241 -9.16 3.31 -24.73
CA VAL A 241 -9.57 1.97 -24.29
C VAL A 241 -11.03 1.71 -24.62
N LEU A 242 -11.92 2.64 -24.28
CA LEU A 242 -13.36 2.51 -24.54
C LEU A 242 -13.69 2.54 -26.03
N ALA A 243 -12.98 3.34 -26.83
CA ALA A 243 -13.15 3.35 -28.27
C ALA A 243 -12.72 2.02 -28.91
N ALA A 244 -11.63 1.41 -28.43
CA ALA A 244 -11.20 0.08 -28.90
C ALA A 244 -12.24 -1.00 -28.55
N ALA A 245 -12.74 -1.01 -27.31
CA ALA A 245 -13.80 -1.92 -26.89
C ALA A 245 -15.08 -1.73 -27.72
N GLY A 246 -15.52 -0.48 -27.91
CA GLY A 246 -16.74 -0.16 -28.64
C GLY A 246 -16.70 -0.57 -30.11
N ARG A 247 -15.54 -0.45 -30.78
CA ARG A 247 -15.37 -0.94 -32.16
C ARG A 247 -15.61 -2.44 -32.28
N ARG A 248 -15.17 -3.24 -31.30
CA ARG A 248 -15.42 -4.70 -31.31
C ARG A 248 -16.91 -5.02 -31.15
N VAL A 249 -17.60 -4.34 -30.22
CA VAL A 249 -19.05 -4.50 -30.04
C VAL A 249 -19.82 -4.21 -31.32
N LEU A 250 -19.51 -3.07 -31.98
CA LEU A 250 -20.19 -2.67 -33.22
C LEU A 250 -19.86 -3.61 -34.39
N GLY A 251 -18.60 -4.05 -34.49
CA GLY A 251 -18.16 -4.97 -35.54
C GLY A 251 -18.87 -6.33 -35.44
N GLU A 252 -18.91 -6.93 -34.25
CA GLU A 252 -19.55 -8.24 -34.06
C GLU A 252 -21.07 -8.19 -34.20
N ALA A 253 -21.71 -7.09 -33.80
CA ALA A 253 -23.14 -6.89 -34.03
C ALA A 253 -23.47 -6.83 -35.54
N SER A 254 -22.62 -6.20 -36.35
CA SER A 254 -22.83 -6.12 -37.80
C SER A 254 -22.69 -7.46 -38.52
N THR A 255 -21.78 -8.32 -38.06
CA THR A 255 -21.56 -9.67 -38.63
C THR A 255 -22.68 -10.64 -38.25
N SER A 256 -23.31 -10.47 -37.08
CA SER A 256 -24.39 -11.35 -36.64
C SER A 256 -25.73 -11.12 -37.35
N CYS A 257 -25.89 -10.00 -38.07
CA CYS A 257 -27.09 -9.67 -38.83
C CYS A 257 -27.00 -10.00 -40.33
N ALA A 258 -25.82 -10.40 -40.81
CA ALA A 258 -25.56 -10.81 -42.18
C ALA A 258 -25.68 -12.33 -42.33
#